data_AF-A0A6G7ZSH6-F1
#
_entry.id   AF-A0A6G7ZSH6-F1
#
_cell.length_a   1.000
_cell.length_b   1.000
_cell.length_c   1.000
_cell.angle_alpha   90.00
_cell.angle_beta   90.00
_cell.angle_gamma   90.00
#
_symmetry.space_group_name_H-M   'P 1'
#
loop_
_entity.id
_entity.type
_entity.pdbx_description
1 polymer ?
#
loop_
_entity_poly.entity_id
_entity_poly.type
_entity_poly.pdbx_seq_one_letter_code
_entity_poly.pdbx_strand_id
1 'polypeptide(L)'
;MKSRWIRIWFCALLVPIFTFTNVCIAADADNKPIKVSRTELDQYWVPSQEDMSPTIPPLVRSAFGLIQKHGRIVLDYEVTINEKGVPVDFKLNSITPANIDPKPFIAGVMFYRYKPTVQNSERKPVRLHDQKPHFMPKK
;
A
#
# COMPACT_ATOMS: atom_id res chain seq x y z
N MET A 1 -35.25 50.74 -59.36
CA MET A 1 -34.63 51.91 -58.69
C MET A 1 -33.67 51.42 -57.61
N LYS A 2 -32.43 51.96 -57.60
CA LYS A 2 -31.49 52.14 -56.46
C LYS A 2 -31.02 50.86 -55.71
N SER A 3 -29.72 50.50 -55.82
CA SER A 3 -28.63 50.82 -54.84
C SER A 3 -28.80 50.09 -53.50
N ARG A 4 -27.82 49.43 -52.85
CA ARG A 4 -26.35 49.55 -52.79
C ARG A 4 -25.78 48.36 -51.97
N TRP A 5 -24.58 47.91 -52.34
CA TRP A 5 -23.41 47.39 -51.60
C TRP A 5 -23.42 47.27 -50.05
N ILE A 6 -22.73 46.25 -49.49
CA ILE A 6 -21.46 46.35 -48.70
C ILE A 6 -20.95 44.98 -48.20
N ARG A 7 -19.63 44.74 -48.33
CA ARG A 7 -18.82 43.64 -47.78
C ARG A 7 -18.54 43.88 -46.29
N ILE A 8 -18.55 42.84 -45.46
CA ILE A 8 -17.80 42.83 -44.19
C ILE A 8 -16.99 41.53 -44.10
N TRP A 9 -15.67 41.72 -44.01
CA TRP A 9 -14.67 40.73 -43.64
C TRP A 9 -14.76 40.43 -42.15
N PHE A 10 -14.64 39.16 -41.75
CA PHE A 10 -14.13 38.81 -40.42
C PHE A 10 -13.17 37.62 -40.53
N CYS A 11 -11.88 37.93 -40.45
CA CYS A 11 -10.86 36.98 -40.03
C CYS A 11 -11.05 36.74 -38.53
N ALA A 12 -11.30 35.49 -38.13
CA ALA A 12 -11.21 35.08 -36.73
C ALA A 12 -10.50 33.73 -36.68
N LEU A 13 -9.17 33.85 -36.50
CA LEU A 13 -8.31 33.01 -35.68
C LEU A 13 -8.76 31.56 -35.45
N LEU A 14 -8.08 30.65 -36.15
CA LEU A 14 -7.89 29.25 -35.78
C LEU A 14 -7.30 29.17 -34.37
N VAL A 15 -8.15 28.84 -33.39
CA VAL A 15 -7.71 28.32 -32.09
C VAL A 15 -7.66 26.79 -32.22
N PRO A 16 -6.49 26.13 -32.08
CA PRO A 16 -6.47 24.68 -31.97
C PRO A 16 -7.08 24.30 -30.62
N ILE A 17 -8.29 23.76 -30.68
CA ILE A 17 -8.94 23.09 -29.56
C ILE A 17 -8.08 21.87 -29.24
N PHE A 18 -7.21 21.99 -28.23
CA PHE A 18 -6.59 20.85 -27.57
C PHE A 18 -7.73 20.06 -26.92
N THR A 19 -8.25 19.05 -27.62
CA THR A 19 -9.02 17.99 -27.00
C THR A 19 -8.06 17.22 -26.10
N PHE A 20 -8.04 17.61 -24.82
CA PHE A 20 -7.63 16.71 -23.75
C PHE A 20 -8.50 15.46 -23.88
N THR A 21 -7.95 14.41 -24.47
CA THR A 21 -8.43 13.06 -24.25
C THR A 21 -8.30 12.82 -22.76
N ASN A 22 -9.39 13.02 -22.03
CA ASN A 22 -9.60 12.42 -20.74
C ASN A 22 -9.43 10.92 -20.96
N VAL A 23 -8.21 10.42 -20.73
CA VAL A 23 -7.98 9.03 -20.40
C VAL A 23 -8.66 8.87 -19.05
N CYS A 24 -9.95 8.56 -19.09
CA CYS A 24 -10.64 7.98 -17.96
C CYS A 24 -9.96 6.63 -17.73
N ILE A 25 -8.93 6.62 -16.87
CA ILE A 25 -8.47 5.40 -16.22
C ILE A 25 -9.70 4.92 -15.47
N ALA A 26 -10.39 3.94 -16.05
CA ALA A 26 -11.42 3.21 -15.34
C ALA A 26 -10.76 2.69 -14.07
N ALA A 27 -11.18 3.21 -12.92
CA ALA A 27 -10.82 2.62 -11.65
C ALA A 27 -11.42 1.20 -11.68
N ASP A 28 -10.56 0.19 -11.80
CA ASP A 28 -10.95 -1.22 -11.83
C ASP A 28 -11.86 -1.53 -10.65
N ALA A 29 -13.15 -1.73 -10.94
CA ALA A 29 -14.19 -2.04 -9.96
C ALA A 29 -14.03 -3.45 -9.34
N ASP A 30 -13.05 -4.23 -9.80
CA ASP A 30 -12.81 -5.61 -9.36
C ASP A 30 -11.59 -5.79 -8.45
N ASN A 31 -10.91 -4.70 -8.06
CA ASN A 31 -9.66 -4.79 -7.32
C ASN A 31 -9.82 -4.99 -5.79
N LYS A 32 -10.73 -5.89 -5.40
CA LYS A 32 -10.93 -6.25 -4.00
C LYS A 32 -9.74 -7.06 -3.50
N PRO A 33 -9.17 -6.74 -2.33
CA PRO A 33 -8.05 -7.50 -1.78
C PRO A 33 -8.41 -8.98 -1.59
N ILE A 34 -7.57 -9.87 -2.11
CA ILE A 34 -7.72 -11.31 -1.89
C ILE A 34 -7.31 -11.62 -0.44
N LYS A 35 -8.18 -12.28 0.32
CA LYS A 35 -7.83 -12.70 1.69
C LYS A 35 -6.89 -13.90 1.63
N VAL A 36 -5.77 -13.83 2.34
CA VAL A 36 -4.77 -14.90 2.38
C VAL A 36 -4.23 -15.10 3.79
N SER A 37 -3.73 -16.31 4.03
CA SER A 37 -2.86 -16.66 5.16
C SER A 37 -1.39 -16.30 4.87
N ARG A 38 -0.53 -16.40 5.90
CA ARG A 38 0.90 -16.13 5.75
C ARG A 38 1.58 -17.04 4.72
N THR A 39 1.24 -18.32 4.68
CA THR A 39 1.83 -19.29 3.74
C THR A 39 1.38 -19.04 2.30
N GLU A 40 0.15 -18.57 2.11
CA GLU A 40 -0.38 -18.21 0.79
C GLU A 40 0.19 -16.88 0.28
N LEU A 41 0.58 -15.97 1.18
CA LEU A 41 1.16 -14.68 0.81
C LEU A 41 2.37 -14.85 -0.12
N ASP A 42 3.25 -15.81 0.18
CA ASP A 42 4.50 -16.02 -0.55
C ASP A 42 4.28 -16.44 -2.02
N GLN A 43 3.06 -16.85 -2.39
CA GLN A 43 2.68 -17.11 -3.79
C GLN A 43 2.55 -15.81 -4.60
N TYR A 44 2.24 -14.70 -3.93
CA TYR A 44 1.97 -13.40 -4.55
C TYR A 44 3.08 -12.38 -4.27
N TRP A 45 3.52 -12.31 -3.02
CA TRP A 45 4.35 -11.25 -2.47
C TRP A 45 5.44 -11.84 -1.57
N VAL A 46 6.68 -11.42 -1.80
CA VAL A 46 7.82 -11.72 -0.92
C VAL A 46 8.36 -10.44 -0.31
N PRO A 47 8.83 -10.44 0.95
CA PRO A 47 9.45 -9.27 1.55
C PRO A 47 10.65 -8.79 0.72
N SER A 48 10.71 -7.48 0.45
CA SER A 48 11.77 -6.84 -0.31
C SER A 48 12.61 -5.94 0.60
N GLN A 49 13.80 -6.41 0.98
CA GLN A 49 14.70 -5.62 1.82
C GLN A 49 15.26 -4.40 1.08
N GLU A 50 15.42 -4.50 -0.25
CA GLU A 50 15.92 -3.43 -1.12
C GLU A 50 14.95 -2.24 -1.18
N ASP A 51 13.65 -2.50 -1.11
CA ASP A 51 12.61 -1.47 -1.15
C ASP A 51 12.34 -0.84 0.23
N MET A 52 12.87 -1.43 1.30
CA MET A 52 12.75 -0.90 2.65
C MET A 52 13.77 0.21 2.89
N SER A 53 13.40 1.22 3.69
CA SER A 53 14.36 2.21 4.15
C SER A 53 15.50 1.52 4.91
N PRO A 54 16.77 1.91 4.71
CA PRO A 54 17.89 1.37 5.50
C PRO A 54 17.78 1.76 6.97
N THR A 55 17.06 2.84 7.27
CA THR A 55 16.87 3.36 8.62
C THR A 55 15.58 2.83 9.22
N ILE A 56 15.70 1.99 10.25
CA ILE A 56 14.57 1.48 11.03
C ILE A 56 13.92 2.65 11.78
N PRO A 57 12.59 2.84 11.69
CA PRO A 57 11.90 3.91 12.39
C PRO A 57 12.09 3.81 13.92
N PRO A 58 12.25 4.93 14.65
CA PRO A 58 12.42 4.93 16.10
C PRO A 58 11.31 4.18 16.84
N LEU A 59 10.08 4.28 16.36
CA LEU A 59 8.92 3.58 16.92
C LEU A 59 9.03 2.05 16.76
N VAL A 60 9.66 1.55 15.69
CA VAL A 60 9.93 0.10 15.55
C VAL A 60 11.02 -0.33 16.53
N ARG A 61 12.03 0.51 16.77
CA ARG A 61 13.10 0.20 17.74
C ARG A 61 12.59 0.08 19.18
N SER A 62 11.55 0.82 19.57
CA SER A 62 11.00 0.69 20.93
C SER A 62 10.35 -0.68 21.19
N ALA A 63 9.96 -1.42 20.14
CA ALA A 63 9.44 -2.78 20.28
C ALA A 63 10.47 -3.72 20.94
N PHE A 64 11.78 -3.51 20.74
CA PHE A 64 12.81 -4.37 21.34
C PHE A 64 12.78 -4.35 22.87
N GLY A 65 12.58 -3.16 23.48
CA GLY A 65 12.49 -3.04 24.93
C GLY A 65 11.25 -3.74 25.49
N LEU A 66 10.13 -3.68 24.76
CA LEU A 66 8.89 -4.39 25.11
C LEU A 66 9.08 -5.90 25.02
N ILE A 67 9.69 -6.39 23.94
CA ILE A 67 10.00 -7.82 23.77
C ILE A 67 10.92 -8.31 24.89
N GLN A 68 11.96 -7.54 25.24
CA GLN A 68 12.88 -7.90 26.31
C GLN A 68 12.18 -7.97 27.68
N LYS A 69 11.28 -7.02 27.97
CA LYS A 69 10.53 -6.97 29.23
C LYS A 69 9.53 -8.12 29.37
N HIS A 70 8.83 -8.47 28.29
CA HIS A 70 7.72 -9.43 28.33
C HIS A 70 8.12 -10.83 27.84
N GLY A 71 9.32 -10.99 27.27
CA GLY A 71 9.87 -12.24 26.74
C GLY A 71 9.26 -12.67 25.40
N ARG A 72 7.92 -12.69 25.33
CA ARG A 72 7.16 -13.04 24.13
C ARG A 72 5.95 -12.13 23.98
N ILE A 73 5.78 -11.62 22.78
CA ILE A 73 4.61 -10.80 22.40
C ILE A 73 4.01 -11.43 21.15
N VAL A 74 2.70 -11.67 21.14
CA VAL A 74 2.00 -12.23 19.98
C VAL A 74 1.04 -11.18 19.46
N LEU A 75 1.15 -10.87 18.17
CA LEU A 75 0.20 -10.02 17.47
C LEU A 75 -0.67 -10.88 16.56
N ASP A 76 -1.97 -10.65 16.60
CA ASP A 76 -2.95 -11.13 15.63
C ASP A 76 -3.53 -9.92 14.92
N TYR A 77 -3.35 -9.85 13.60
CA TYR A 77 -3.72 -8.69 12.80
C TYR A 77 -4.13 -9.07 11.39
N GLU A 78 -4.84 -8.14 10.76
CA GLU A 78 -5.07 -8.12 9.32
C GLU A 78 -4.37 -6.91 8.70
N VAL A 79 -3.73 -7.08 7.54
CA VAL A 79 -3.11 -5.98 6.79
C VAL A 79 -3.34 -6.12 5.30
N THR A 80 -3.73 -5.04 4.63
CA THR A 80 -3.80 -4.99 3.17
C THR A 80 -2.46 -4.56 2.58
N ILE A 81 -1.86 -5.42 1.75
CA ILE A 81 -0.74 -5.10 0.87
C ILE A 81 -1.32 -4.70 -0.48
N ASN A 82 -1.06 -3.48 -0.92
CA ASN A 82 -1.57 -2.97 -2.19
C ASN A 82 -0.74 -3.48 -3.39
N GLU A 83 -1.15 -3.10 -4.60
CA GLU A 83 -0.48 -3.45 -5.86
C GLU A 83 0.98 -2.95 -5.96
N LYS A 84 1.39 -2.04 -5.08
CA LYS A 84 2.76 -1.52 -4.99
C LYS A 84 3.59 -2.27 -3.96
N GLY A 85 3.05 -3.32 -3.34
CA GLY A 85 3.71 -4.04 -2.26
C GLY A 85 3.83 -3.24 -0.97
N VAL A 86 2.97 -2.24 -0.79
CA VAL A 86 2.95 -1.36 0.38
C VAL A 86 1.77 -1.72 1.28
N PRO A 87 1.99 -1.93 2.59
CA PRO A 87 0.91 -2.03 3.57
C PRO A 87 0.12 -0.72 3.69
N VAL A 88 -1.22 -0.75 3.59
CA VAL A 88 -2.07 0.46 3.63
C VAL A 88 -3.23 0.41 4.63
N ASP A 89 -3.85 -0.74 4.87
CA ASP A 89 -4.97 -0.89 5.80
C ASP A 89 -4.63 -1.89 6.89
N PHE A 90 -4.43 -1.43 8.12
CA PHE A 90 -4.08 -2.30 9.25
C PHE A 90 -5.24 -2.41 10.24
N LYS A 91 -5.53 -3.64 10.68
CA LYS A 91 -6.49 -3.93 11.74
C LYS A 91 -5.83 -4.84 12.78
N LEU A 92 -5.76 -4.39 14.01
CA LEU A 92 -5.35 -5.22 15.14
C LEU A 92 -6.55 -6.04 15.62
N ASN A 93 -6.42 -7.37 15.68
CA ASN A 93 -7.43 -8.25 16.28
C ASN A 93 -7.12 -8.46 17.77
N SER A 94 -5.88 -8.81 18.10
CA SER A 94 -5.44 -8.95 19.47
C SER A 94 -3.92 -8.77 19.63
N ILE A 95 -3.50 -8.46 20.86
CA ILE A 95 -2.10 -8.46 21.27
C ILE A 95 -1.99 -9.18 22.61
N THR A 96 -1.01 -10.08 22.73
CA THR A 96 -0.74 -10.80 23.97
C THR A 96 0.70 -10.54 24.42
N PRO A 97 0.92 -10.10 25.67
CA PRO A 97 -0.10 -9.76 26.68
C PRO A 97 -0.87 -8.47 26.35
N ALA A 98 -2.11 -8.37 26.86
CA ALA A 98 -3.08 -7.33 26.48
C ALA A 98 -2.72 -5.90 26.95
N ASN A 99 -1.77 -5.76 27.88
CA ASN A 99 -1.36 -4.48 28.47
C ASN A 99 -0.15 -3.83 27.77
N ILE A 100 0.18 -4.26 26.55
CA ILE A 100 1.29 -3.74 25.77
C ILE A 100 0.80 -2.68 24.78
N ASP A 101 1.56 -1.60 24.62
CA ASP A 101 1.32 -0.64 23.53
C ASP A 101 1.56 -1.33 22.17
N PRO A 102 0.54 -1.45 21.30
CA PRO A 102 0.68 -2.13 20.02
C PRO A 102 1.42 -1.27 18.98
N LYS A 103 1.50 0.05 19.15
CA LYS A 103 2.01 0.98 18.12
C LYS A 103 3.41 0.63 17.57
N PRO A 104 4.41 0.25 18.40
CA PRO A 104 5.72 -0.18 17.92
C PRO A 104 5.67 -1.35 16.94
N PHE A 105 4.76 -2.30 17.19
CA PHE A 105 4.61 -3.50 16.39
C PHE A 105 3.83 -3.22 15.11
N ILE A 106 2.78 -2.42 15.18
CA ILE A 106 2.03 -1.94 14.01
C ILE A 106 2.98 -1.19 13.06
N ALA A 107 3.79 -0.28 13.60
CA ALA A 107 4.80 0.43 12.82
C ALA A 107 5.78 -0.54 12.15
N GLY A 108 6.14 -1.64 12.82
CA GLY A 108 6.99 -2.70 12.27
C GLY A 108 6.32 -3.40 11.07
N VAL A 109 5.04 -3.74 11.16
CA VAL A 109 4.29 -4.34 10.05
C VAL A 109 4.18 -3.36 8.87
N MET A 110 3.84 -2.10 9.13
CA MET A 110 3.68 -1.06 8.10
C MET A 110 5.00 -0.62 7.46
N PHE A 111 6.13 -0.91 8.11
CA PHE A 111 7.46 -0.64 7.60
C PHE A 111 7.88 -1.59 6.48
N TYR A 112 7.34 -2.81 6.44
CA TYR A 112 7.70 -3.78 5.41
C TYR A 112 7.32 -3.30 4.01
N ARG A 113 8.12 -3.73 3.04
CA ARG A 113 7.82 -3.62 1.62
C ARG A 113 7.89 -5.00 1.00
N TYR A 114 7.10 -5.19 -0.04
CA TYR A 114 6.96 -6.46 -0.72
C TYR A 114 7.21 -6.27 -2.21
N LYS A 115 7.79 -7.29 -2.84
CA LYS A 115 7.90 -7.39 -4.29
C LYS A 115 7.14 -8.62 -4.76
N PRO A 116 6.63 -8.65 -6.01
CA PRO A 116 5.96 -9.82 -6.52
C PRO A 116 6.93 -11.02 -6.56
N THR A 117 6.42 -12.21 -6.25
CA THR A 117 7.22 -13.45 -6.23
C THR A 117 7.82 -13.77 -7.59
N VAL A 118 7.07 -13.51 -8.67
CA VAL A 118 7.54 -13.65 -10.05
C VAL A 118 7.61 -12.26 -10.68
N GLN A 119 8.77 -11.89 -11.24
CA GLN A 119 8.89 -10.69 -12.08
C GLN A 119 7.88 -10.82 -13.24
N ASN A 120 6.85 -9.98 -13.24
CA ASN A 120 5.70 -9.94 -14.17
C ASN A 120 4.42 -10.69 -13.75
N SER A 121 4.29 -11.15 -12.51
CA SER A 121 2.97 -11.60 -12.03
C SER A 121 2.01 -10.43 -11.84
N GLU A 122 0.72 -10.70 -12.03
CA GLU A 122 -0.36 -9.74 -11.77
C GLU A 122 -0.29 -9.25 -10.32
N ARG A 123 -0.15 -7.92 -10.13
CA ARG A 123 0.06 -7.30 -8.82
C ARG A 123 -1.28 -7.10 -8.12
N LYS A 124 -1.86 -8.19 -7.61
CA LYS A 124 -3.15 -8.12 -6.90
C LYS A 124 -2.98 -7.61 -5.47
N PRO A 125 -3.88 -6.74 -4.99
CA PRO A 125 -3.92 -6.40 -3.59
C PRO A 125 -4.33 -7.63 -2.77
N VAL A 126 -3.70 -7.78 -1.61
CA VAL A 126 -3.85 -8.96 -0.75
C VAL A 126 -4.12 -8.50 0.68
N ARG A 127 -5.15 -9.06 1.30
CA ARG A 127 -5.44 -8.89 2.73
C ARG A 127 -4.91 -10.08 3.50
N LEU A 128 -3.74 -9.90 4.09
CA LEU A 128 -3.09 -10.88 4.94
C LEU A 128 -3.77 -10.90 6.30
N HIS A 129 -4.14 -12.09 6.79
CA HIS A 129 -4.35 -12.36 8.21
C HIS A 129 -3.12 -13.10 8.75
N ASP A 130 -2.50 -12.58 9.82
CA ASP A 130 -1.26 -13.16 10.36
C ASP A 130 -1.27 -13.15 11.89
N GLN A 131 -0.65 -14.18 12.47
CA GLN A 131 -0.39 -14.30 13.90
C GLN A 131 1.11 -14.43 14.14
N LYS A 132 1.75 -13.32 14.47
CA LYS A 132 3.21 -13.24 14.53
C LYS A 132 3.72 -13.21 15.97
N PRO A 133 4.51 -14.20 16.41
CA PRO A 133 5.24 -14.12 17.66
C PRO A 133 6.50 -13.26 17.49
N HIS A 134 6.69 -12.35 18.44
CA HIS A 134 7.88 -11.54 18.63
C HIS A 134 8.57 -11.98 19.91
N PHE A 135 9.82 -12.42 19.79
CA PHE A 135 10.66 -12.85 20.91
C PHE A 135 12.13 -12.54 20.59
N MET A 136 12.95 -12.44 21.63
CA MET A 136 14.40 -12.40 21.43
C MET A 136 14.93 -13.83 21.34
N PRO A 137 15.80 -14.16 20.36
CA PRO A 137 16.51 -15.42 20.37
C PRO A 137 17.36 -15.52 21.64
N LYS A 138 17.27 -16.65 22.35
CA LYS A 138 18.15 -16.91 23.49
C LYS A 138 19.58 -17.10 22.95
N LYS A 139 20.53 -16.35 23.53
CA LYS A 139 21.97 -16.53 23.27
C LYS A 139 22.47 -17.82 23.90
#